data_AF-A0A1Q2YSM3-F1
#
_entry.id   AF-A0A1Q2YSM3-F1
#
_cell.length_a   1.000
_cell.length_b   1.000
_cell.length_c   1.000
_cell.angle_alpha   90.00
_cell.angle_beta   90.00
_cell.angle_gamma   90.00
#
_symmetry.space_group_name_H-M   'P 1'
#
loop_
_entity.id
_entity.type
_entity.pdbx_description
1 polymer ?
#
loop_
_entity_poly.entity_id
_entity_poly.type
_entity_poly.pdbx_seq_one_letter_code
_entity_poly.pdbx_strand_id
1 'polypeptide(L)'
;MAPRLLPAIAGRPLTLLRAPERIGGERFVQRHAARGLSPLVGTVRLRGEEKPLIQVDTPEALVALAQSGVLEIHPWGARGARLAQPDRMVLDLDPAEDLSFDSVVAAALALRERVLALGLAPFCKTTGGKGLHLVVPLAPGARWDRLHAVAAAICEDLAREAPQRFTTQSALAGRDGRIFLDFQRNARGASAVAPWSPRARPGAPMAMPLDWAEVTEGLDPRRFTIATAPARLETPDPWAGMEEAARPLPPASKLR
;
A
#
# COMPACT_ATOMS: atom_id res chain seq x y z
N MET A 1 -3.05 15.54 9.26
CA MET A 1 -3.15 14.19 8.64
C MET A 1 -2.73 13.05 9.58
N ALA A 2 -1.87 13.27 10.59
CA ALA A 2 -1.39 12.19 11.48
C ALA A 2 -2.48 11.24 12.04
N PRO A 3 -3.65 11.71 12.51
CA PRO A 3 -4.71 10.82 13.02
C PRO A 3 -5.23 9.80 11.99
N ARG A 4 -5.12 10.09 10.69
CA ARG A 4 -5.53 9.16 9.61
C ARG A 4 -4.40 8.27 9.10
N LEU A 5 -3.16 8.74 9.21
CA LEU A 5 -1.98 8.05 8.71
C LEU A 5 -1.49 7.01 9.73
N LEU A 6 -1.44 7.39 11.01
CA LEU A 6 -0.90 6.57 12.10
C LEU A 6 -1.54 5.18 12.23
N PRO A 7 -2.88 5.00 12.15
CA PRO A 7 -3.48 3.67 12.21
C PRO A 7 -2.91 2.68 11.19
N ALA A 8 -2.48 3.17 10.01
CA ALA A 8 -1.95 2.34 8.95
C ALA A 8 -0.43 2.06 9.04
N ILE A 9 0.32 2.80 9.86
CA ILE A 9 1.79 2.69 9.95
C ILE A 9 2.31 2.32 11.34
N ALA A 10 1.54 2.62 12.39
CA ALA A 10 1.99 2.44 13.78
C ALA A 10 2.29 0.97 14.06
N GLY A 11 3.42 0.75 14.71
CA GLY A 11 3.93 -0.58 15.02
C GLY A 11 4.55 -1.29 13.83
N ARG A 12 4.71 -0.67 12.65
CA ARG A 12 5.22 -1.34 11.43
C ARG A 12 6.62 -0.85 11.07
N PRO A 13 7.54 -1.75 10.67
CA PRO A 13 8.75 -1.32 9.99
C PRO A 13 8.40 -0.55 8.71
N LEU A 14 9.18 0.49 8.43
CA LEU A 14 8.96 1.41 7.32
C LEU A 14 10.08 1.33 6.29
N THR A 15 9.71 1.34 5.03
CA THR A 15 10.58 1.76 3.93
C THR A 15 10.24 3.22 3.63
N LEU A 16 11.24 4.09 3.67
CA LEU A 16 11.08 5.53 3.49
C LEU A 16 11.75 5.96 2.18
N LEU A 17 11.07 6.79 1.38
CA LEU A 17 11.73 7.52 0.30
C LEU A 17 12.10 8.90 0.81
N ARG A 18 13.39 9.24 0.75
CA ARG A 18 13.90 10.55 1.14
C ARG A 18 14.35 11.33 -0.09
N ALA A 19 14.10 12.62 -0.06
CA ALA A 19 14.58 13.58 -1.05
C ALA A 19 14.95 14.90 -0.35
N PRO A 20 16.12 14.97 0.31
CA PRO A 20 16.55 16.16 1.07
C PRO A 20 16.62 17.42 0.20
N GLU A 21 16.97 17.25 -1.07
CA GLU A 21 17.08 18.32 -2.08
C GLU A 21 15.80 18.45 -2.94
N ARG A 22 14.65 18.06 -2.38
CA ARG A 22 13.33 18.07 -3.06
C ARG A 22 13.25 17.04 -4.20
N ILE A 23 12.10 16.98 -4.87
CA ILE A 23 11.81 15.94 -5.88
C ILE A 23 12.68 15.99 -7.14
N GLY A 24 13.35 17.12 -7.39
CA GLY A 24 14.27 17.31 -8.52
C GLY A 24 15.70 16.83 -8.27
N GLY A 25 16.08 16.62 -7.01
CA GLY A 25 17.40 16.16 -6.61
C GLY A 25 17.50 14.64 -6.41
N GLU A 26 18.55 14.23 -5.69
CA GLU A 26 18.77 12.83 -5.35
C GLU A 26 17.64 12.28 -4.45
N ARG A 27 17.24 11.05 -4.77
CA ARG A 27 16.21 10.30 -4.04
C ARG A 27 16.80 8.98 -3.62
N PHE A 28 16.64 8.62 -2.34
CA PHE A 28 17.12 7.34 -1.83
C PHE A 28 16.09 6.68 -0.93
N VAL A 29 16.18 5.34 -0.89
CA VAL A 29 15.34 4.50 -0.06
C VAL A 29 16.07 4.18 1.24
N GLN A 30 15.41 4.41 2.37
CA GLN A 30 15.94 4.13 3.70
C GLN A 30 15.01 3.20 4.47
N ARG A 31 15.55 2.10 5.02
CA ARG A 31 14.82 1.16 5.88
C ARG A 31 15.40 1.10 7.29
N HIS A 32 16.73 1.13 7.36
CA HIS A 32 17.47 1.02 8.61
C HIS A 32 17.73 2.39 9.25
N ALA A 33 17.78 2.40 10.57
CA ALA A 33 18.24 3.55 11.32
C ALA A 33 19.69 3.90 10.93
N ALA A 34 19.96 5.19 10.85
CA ALA A 34 21.28 5.72 10.54
C ALA A 34 21.67 6.78 11.57
N ARG A 35 22.96 7.15 11.59
CA ARG A 35 23.44 8.26 12.42
C ARG A 35 22.66 9.53 12.08
N GLY A 36 22.21 10.25 13.10
CA GLY A 36 21.40 11.46 12.92
C GLY A 36 19.89 11.21 12.81
N LEU A 37 19.41 9.97 13.00
CA LEU A 37 17.98 9.73 13.22
C LEU A 37 17.53 10.46 14.50
N SER A 38 16.42 11.19 14.41
CA SER A 38 15.84 11.89 15.56
C SER A 38 15.50 10.89 16.68
N PRO A 39 15.74 11.23 17.97
CA PRO A 39 15.36 10.37 19.10
C PRO A 39 13.85 10.17 19.22
N LEU A 40 13.04 10.99 18.53
CA LEU A 40 11.59 10.82 18.46
C LEU A 40 11.19 9.64 17.57
N VAL A 41 12.05 9.20 16.66
CA VAL A 41 11.74 8.13 15.72
C VAL A 41 12.12 6.78 16.32
N GLY A 42 11.12 5.91 16.45
CA GLY A 42 11.27 4.56 16.96
C GLY A 42 12.03 3.64 16.02
N THR A 43 12.47 2.50 16.56
CA THR A 43 13.10 1.44 15.77
C THR A 43 12.68 0.07 16.27
N VAL A 44 12.73 -0.93 15.37
CA VAL A 44 12.50 -2.33 15.70
C VAL A 44 13.68 -3.17 15.21
N ARG A 45 14.23 -4.00 16.11
CA ARG A 45 15.35 -4.88 15.77
C ARG A 45 14.83 -6.21 15.27
N LEU A 46 15.26 -6.60 14.08
CA LEU A 46 15.01 -7.93 13.54
C LEU A 46 16.14 -8.86 13.93
N ARG A 47 15.80 -10.09 14.31
CA ARG A 47 16.80 -11.15 14.47
C ARG A 47 17.49 -11.40 13.13
N GLY A 48 18.82 -11.32 13.12
CA GLY A 48 19.65 -11.53 11.92
C GLY A 48 19.92 -10.27 11.09
N GLU A 49 19.42 -9.09 11.50
CA GLU A 49 19.76 -7.82 10.86
C GLU A 49 20.72 -7.03 11.76
N GLU A 50 21.78 -6.48 11.17
CA GLU A 50 22.80 -5.74 11.91
C GLU A 50 22.28 -4.41 12.46
N LYS A 51 21.42 -3.74 11.68
CA LYS A 51 20.84 -2.43 12.02
C LYS A 51 19.35 -2.57 12.28
N PRO A 52 18.78 -1.82 13.23
CA PRO A 52 17.34 -1.85 13.46
C PRO A 52 16.61 -1.12 12.33
N LEU A 53 15.39 -1.56 12.03
CA LEU A 53 14.50 -0.92 11.06
C LEU A 53 13.79 0.27 11.70
N ILE A 54 13.45 1.26 10.88
CA ILE A 54 12.72 2.46 11.31
C ILE A 54 11.23 2.11 11.54
N GLN A 55 10.66 2.63 12.62
CA GLN A 55 9.24 2.54 12.96
C GLN A 55 8.74 3.89 13.50
N VAL A 56 7.47 4.23 13.26
CA VAL A 56 6.87 5.48 13.76
C VAL A 56 5.52 5.20 14.40
N ASP A 57 5.33 5.72 15.60
CA ASP A 57 4.14 5.49 16.42
C ASP A 57 3.44 6.79 16.86
N THR A 58 4.06 7.96 16.66
CA THR A 58 3.53 9.25 17.14
C THR A 58 3.53 10.35 16.07
N PRO A 59 2.69 11.40 16.23
CA PRO A 59 2.69 12.56 15.34
C PRO A 59 4.04 13.31 15.29
N GLU A 60 4.74 13.41 16.42
CA GLU A 60 6.03 14.11 16.52
C GLU A 60 7.12 13.36 15.73
N ALA A 61 7.09 12.04 15.77
CA ALA A 61 7.96 11.20 14.96
C ALA A 61 7.70 11.36 13.45
N LEU A 62 6.44 11.56 13.02
CA LEU A 62 6.10 11.89 11.63
C LEU A 62 6.68 13.25 11.21
N VAL A 63 6.60 14.26 12.08
CA VAL A 63 7.22 15.57 11.82
C VAL A 63 8.74 15.44 11.73
N ALA A 64 9.36 14.63 12.60
CA ALA A 64 10.80 14.36 12.53
C ALA A 64 11.22 13.65 11.23
N LEU A 65 10.40 12.71 10.73
CA LEU A 65 10.63 12.11 9.41
C LEU A 65 10.58 13.17 8.31
N ALA A 66 9.55 14.03 8.31
CA ALA A 66 9.40 15.10 7.33
C ALA A 66 10.59 16.08 7.37
N GLN A 67 11.04 16.48 8.56
CA GLN A 67 12.22 17.32 8.77
C GLN A 67 13.50 16.68 8.20
N SER A 68 13.59 15.35 8.21
CA SER A 68 14.70 14.60 7.60
C SER A 68 14.57 14.42 6.09
N GLY A 69 13.59 15.05 5.44
CA GLY A 69 13.38 14.98 3.99
C GLY A 69 12.66 13.71 3.52
N VAL A 70 11.92 13.02 4.40
CA VAL A 70 11.06 11.89 4.00
C VAL A 70 9.86 12.41 3.24
N LEU A 71 9.65 11.91 2.04
CA LEU A 71 8.52 12.26 1.17
C LEU A 71 7.53 11.12 0.97
N GLU A 72 7.96 9.86 1.13
CA GLU A 72 7.03 8.72 1.04
C GLU A 72 7.26 7.74 2.20
N ILE A 73 6.16 7.27 2.78
CA ILE A 73 6.14 6.30 3.88
C ILE A 73 5.50 5.01 3.39
N HIS A 74 6.27 3.92 3.41
CA HIS A 74 5.84 2.60 2.93
C HIS A 74 5.93 1.59 4.08
N PRO A 75 4.84 1.37 4.84
CA PRO A 75 4.79 0.35 5.88
C PRO A 75 4.88 -1.06 5.30
N TRP A 76 5.47 -1.97 6.07
CA TRP A 76 5.43 -3.40 5.83
C TRP A 76 4.01 -3.96 6.04
N GLY A 77 3.74 -5.13 5.45
CA GLY A 77 2.50 -5.89 5.64
C GLY A 77 2.34 -6.56 7.02
N ALA A 78 3.24 -6.29 7.96
CA ALA A 78 3.21 -6.83 9.32
C ALA A 78 3.69 -5.79 10.34
N ARG A 79 3.32 -5.97 11.60
CA ARG A 79 3.81 -5.17 12.73
C ARG A 79 5.09 -5.75 13.31
N GLY A 80 5.98 -4.90 13.82
CA GLY A 80 7.27 -5.21 14.44
C GLY A 80 7.18 -6.29 15.52
N ALA A 81 6.13 -6.26 16.33
CA ALA A 81 5.88 -7.25 17.38
C ALA A 81 5.54 -8.66 16.84
N ARG A 82 5.07 -8.79 15.59
CA ARG A 82 4.60 -10.06 14.99
C ARG A 82 5.02 -10.19 13.53
N LEU A 83 6.28 -9.93 13.21
CA LEU A 83 6.75 -9.85 11.82
C LEU A 83 6.70 -11.13 11.01
N ALA A 84 6.57 -12.29 11.64
CA ALA A 84 6.37 -13.54 10.93
C ALA A 84 4.91 -13.74 10.45
N GLN A 85 3.98 -12.92 10.97
CA GLN A 85 2.55 -13.03 10.75
C GLN A 85 2.02 -11.72 10.14
N PRO A 86 1.97 -11.61 8.80
CA PRO A 86 1.38 -10.44 8.17
C PRO A 86 -0.10 -10.30 8.54
N ASP A 87 -0.53 -9.06 8.71
CA ASP A 87 -1.88 -8.66 9.11
C ASP A 87 -2.59 -7.84 8.03
N ARG A 88 -2.02 -7.78 6.82
CA ARG A 88 -2.68 -7.21 5.64
C ARG A 88 -2.14 -7.79 4.33
N MET A 89 -3.02 -7.87 3.35
CA MET A 89 -2.69 -8.12 1.94
C MET A 89 -2.77 -6.81 1.15
N VAL A 90 -1.92 -6.64 0.14
CA VAL A 90 -1.99 -5.51 -0.81
C VAL A 90 -2.00 -6.05 -2.23
N LEU A 91 -3.01 -5.68 -3.01
CA LEU A 91 -3.07 -5.93 -4.45
C LEU A 91 -2.87 -4.57 -5.15
N ASP A 92 -1.77 -4.42 -5.88
CA ASP A 92 -1.36 -3.18 -6.53
C ASP A 92 -1.66 -3.26 -8.04
N LEU A 93 -2.50 -2.36 -8.54
CA LEU A 93 -2.90 -2.31 -9.94
C LEU A 93 -2.08 -1.25 -10.66
N ASP A 94 -1.16 -1.68 -11.51
CA ASP A 94 -0.23 -0.81 -12.23
C ASP A 94 -0.53 -0.84 -13.75
N PRO A 95 -1.27 0.16 -14.28
CA PRO A 95 -1.64 0.18 -15.69
C PRO A 95 -0.46 0.51 -16.61
N ALA A 96 -0.50 0.00 -17.84
CA ALA A 96 0.29 0.55 -18.94
C ALA A 96 -0.04 2.04 -19.17
N GLU A 97 0.88 2.78 -19.81
CA GLU A 97 0.80 4.24 -19.87
C GLU A 97 -0.37 4.78 -20.68
N ASP A 98 -0.84 3.99 -21.64
CA ASP A 98 -1.90 4.28 -22.61
C ASP A 98 -3.31 3.92 -22.11
N LEU A 99 -3.43 3.25 -20.96
CA LEU A 99 -4.72 2.87 -20.40
C LEU A 99 -5.39 4.01 -19.65
N SER A 100 -6.71 4.14 -19.84
CA SER A 100 -7.52 5.09 -19.08
C SER A 100 -7.60 4.70 -17.60
N PHE A 101 -7.78 5.70 -16.73
CA PHE A 101 -7.98 5.41 -15.32
C PHE A 101 -9.30 4.66 -15.05
N ASP A 102 -10.32 4.82 -15.90
CA ASP A 102 -11.56 4.04 -15.83
C ASP A 102 -11.30 2.53 -16.03
N SER A 103 -10.28 2.17 -16.81
CA SER A 103 -9.84 0.78 -16.95
C SER A 103 -9.28 0.23 -15.63
N VAL A 104 -8.59 1.08 -14.85
CA VAL A 104 -8.07 0.76 -13.51
C VAL A 104 -9.21 0.65 -12.50
N VAL A 105 -10.22 1.52 -12.58
CA VAL A 105 -11.44 1.43 -11.75
C VAL A 105 -12.16 0.10 -12.01
N ALA A 106 -12.41 -0.25 -13.27
CA ALA A 106 -13.05 -1.51 -13.63
C ALA A 106 -12.27 -2.73 -13.12
N ALA A 107 -10.94 -2.67 -13.18
CA ALA A 107 -10.06 -3.71 -12.64
C ALA A 107 -10.11 -3.81 -11.12
N ALA A 108 -10.13 -2.68 -10.41
CA ALA A 108 -10.25 -2.64 -8.96
C ALA A 108 -11.59 -3.22 -8.48
N LEU A 109 -12.69 -2.92 -9.18
CA LEU A 109 -14.00 -3.51 -8.90
C LEU A 109 -14.00 -5.02 -9.15
N ALA A 110 -13.37 -5.51 -10.23
CA ALA A 110 -13.25 -6.94 -10.48
C ALA A 110 -12.46 -7.67 -9.37
N LEU A 111 -11.37 -7.08 -8.88
CA LEU A 111 -10.61 -7.64 -7.76
C LEU A 111 -11.39 -7.57 -6.45
N ARG A 112 -12.15 -6.49 -6.22
CA ARG A 112 -13.01 -6.35 -5.04
C ARG A 112 -13.97 -7.52 -4.92
N GLU A 113 -14.68 -7.85 -6.00
CA GLU A 113 -15.66 -8.95 -6.00
C GLU A 113 -14.99 -10.30 -5.67
N ARG A 114 -13.79 -10.56 -6.20
CA ARG A 114 -13.01 -11.77 -5.85
C ARG A 114 -12.63 -11.82 -4.38
N VAL A 115 -12.14 -10.71 -3.83
CA VAL A 115 -11.76 -10.64 -2.41
C VAL A 115 -12.99 -10.83 -1.52
N LEU A 116 -14.13 -10.23 -1.88
CA LEU A 116 -15.40 -10.41 -1.17
C LEU A 116 -15.90 -11.86 -1.24
N ALA A 117 -15.79 -12.52 -2.40
CA ALA A 117 -16.18 -13.92 -2.57
C ALA A 117 -15.37 -14.88 -1.67
N LEU A 118 -14.15 -14.50 -1.30
CA LEU A 118 -13.31 -15.23 -0.34
C LEU A 118 -13.68 -14.96 1.13
N GLY A 119 -14.66 -14.09 1.39
CA GLY A 119 -15.06 -13.68 2.74
C GLY A 119 -14.11 -12.68 3.39
N LEU A 120 -13.31 -11.97 2.60
CA LEU A 120 -12.38 -10.94 3.04
C LEU A 120 -12.93 -9.54 2.70
N ALA A 121 -12.46 -8.50 3.39
CA ALA A 121 -12.93 -7.13 3.22
C ALA A 121 -11.87 -6.24 2.55
N PRO A 122 -11.99 -5.91 1.26
CA PRO A 122 -11.03 -5.03 0.60
C PRO A 122 -11.34 -3.55 0.87
N PHE A 123 -10.31 -2.75 1.11
CA PHE A 123 -10.34 -1.29 1.17
C PHE A 123 -9.56 -0.71 0.00
N CYS A 124 -10.00 0.40 -0.58
CA CYS A 124 -9.37 0.98 -1.77
C CYS A 124 -8.66 2.30 -1.46
N LYS A 125 -7.56 2.56 -2.17
CA LYS A 125 -6.94 3.89 -2.20
C LYS A 125 -6.29 4.16 -3.55
N THR A 126 -6.18 5.45 -3.90
CA THR A 126 -5.25 5.85 -4.95
C THR A 126 -3.81 5.58 -4.51
N THR A 127 -2.94 5.36 -5.49
CA THR A 127 -1.51 5.25 -5.23
C THR A 127 -0.81 6.61 -5.13
N GLY A 128 -1.45 7.68 -5.62
CA GLY A 128 -0.78 8.93 -5.98
C GLY A 128 0.14 8.79 -7.21
N GLY A 129 0.06 7.66 -7.92
CA GLY A 129 0.63 7.44 -9.24
C GLY A 129 -0.51 7.20 -10.25
N LYS A 130 -0.35 6.20 -11.12
CA LYS A 130 -1.34 5.85 -12.15
C LYS A 130 -2.32 4.74 -11.70
N GLY A 131 -2.06 4.10 -10.56
CA GLY A 131 -2.77 2.90 -10.12
C GLY A 131 -3.68 3.06 -8.91
N LEU A 132 -4.36 1.97 -8.57
CA LEU A 132 -5.12 1.77 -7.32
C LEU A 132 -4.46 0.66 -6.49
N HIS A 133 -4.56 0.77 -5.15
CA HIS A 133 -4.28 -0.35 -4.26
C HIS A 133 -5.58 -0.84 -3.64
N LEU A 134 -5.78 -2.15 -3.62
CA LEU A 134 -6.68 -2.80 -2.67
C LEU A 134 -5.86 -3.26 -1.48
N VAL A 135 -6.28 -2.87 -0.27
CA VAL A 135 -5.67 -3.29 0.98
C VAL A 135 -6.69 -4.09 1.78
N VAL A 136 -6.33 -5.31 2.16
CA VAL A 136 -7.22 -6.25 2.84
C VAL A 136 -6.66 -6.52 4.24
N PRO A 137 -7.34 -6.11 5.32
CA PRO A 137 -6.92 -6.41 6.69
C PRO A 137 -7.11 -7.90 6.98
N LEU A 138 -6.15 -8.49 7.68
CA LEU A 138 -6.13 -9.91 7.99
C LEU A 138 -5.97 -10.14 9.49
N ALA A 139 -6.72 -11.10 10.02
CA ALA A 139 -6.49 -11.56 11.37
C ALA A 139 -5.11 -12.23 11.43
N PRO A 140 -4.28 -11.95 12.46
CA PRO A 140 -2.98 -12.59 12.61
C PRO A 140 -3.10 -14.12 12.64
N GLY A 141 -2.17 -14.81 11.97
CA GLY A 141 -2.10 -16.28 12.01
C GLY A 141 -1.53 -16.90 10.74
N ALA A 142 -1.62 -16.22 9.60
CA ALA A 142 -0.98 -16.65 8.38
C ALA A 142 0.53 -16.36 8.39
N ARG A 143 1.30 -17.13 7.61
CA ARG A 143 2.69 -16.83 7.28
C ARG A 143 2.77 -16.11 5.92
N TRP A 144 3.91 -15.47 5.66
CA TRP A 144 4.17 -14.74 4.41
C TRP A 144 4.02 -15.57 3.14
N ASP A 145 4.51 -16.81 3.13
CA ASP A 145 4.37 -17.73 1.99
C ASP A 145 2.90 -18.02 1.68
N ARG A 146 2.09 -18.25 2.73
CA ARG A 146 0.65 -18.47 2.58
C ARG A 146 -0.06 -17.22 2.08
N LEU A 147 0.26 -16.05 2.62
CA LEU A 147 -0.29 -14.77 2.16
C LEU A 147 0.03 -14.53 0.69
N HIS A 148 1.30 -14.69 0.32
CA HIS A 148 1.76 -14.49 -1.04
C HIS A 148 1.05 -15.43 -2.02
N ALA A 149 0.89 -16.71 -1.66
CA ALA A 149 0.17 -17.67 -2.49
C ALA A 149 -1.32 -17.31 -2.68
N VAL A 150 -2.00 -16.81 -1.64
CA VAL A 150 -3.39 -16.33 -1.77
C VAL A 150 -3.47 -15.12 -2.69
N ALA A 151 -2.59 -14.13 -2.49
CA ALA A 151 -2.56 -12.93 -3.31
C ALA A 151 -2.26 -13.24 -4.80
N ALA A 152 -1.31 -14.16 -5.03
CA ALA A 152 -0.99 -14.66 -6.37
C ALA A 152 -2.21 -15.32 -7.03
N ALA A 153 -2.88 -16.26 -6.34
CA ALA A 153 -4.06 -16.94 -6.88
C ALA A 153 -5.16 -15.94 -7.31
N ILE A 154 -5.46 -14.94 -6.47
CA ILE A 154 -6.47 -13.91 -6.78
C ILE A 154 -6.11 -13.16 -8.07
N CYS A 155 -4.86 -12.71 -8.22
CA CYS A 155 -4.41 -11.96 -9.38
C CYS A 155 -4.29 -12.85 -10.64
N GLU A 156 -3.77 -14.06 -10.50
CA GLU A 156 -3.57 -15.01 -11.59
C GLU A 156 -4.90 -15.51 -12.15
N ASP A 157 -5.91 -15.72 -11.31
CA ASP A 157 -7.25 -16.09 -11.76
C ASP A 157 -7.89 -14.98 -12.59
N LEU A 158 -7.80 -13.72 -12.14
CA LEU A 158 -8.28 -12.59 -12.93
C LEU A 158 -7.51 -12.45 -14.25
N ALA A 159 -6.19 -12.65 -14.22
CA ALA A 159 -5.37 -12.61 -15.42
C ALA A 159 -5.68 -13.74 -16.39
N ARG A 160 -6.07 -14.92 -15.91
CA ARG A 160 -6.47 -16.06 -16.73
C ARG A 160 -7.83 -15.85 -17.41
N GLU A 161 -8.75 -15.18 -16.72
CA GLU A 161 -10.09 -14.88 -17.26
C GLU A 161 -10.08 -13.76 -18.30
N ALA A 162 -9.17 -12.79 -18.18
CA ALA A 162 -9.02 -11.71 -19.16
C ALA A 162 -7.54 -11.41 -19.48
N PRO A 163 -6.82 -12.34 -20.16
CA PRO A 163 -5.38 -12.24 -20.43
C PRO A 163 -5.00 -11.12 -21.40
N GLN A 164 -5.99 -10.58 -22.13
CA GLN A 164 -5.86 -9.40 -22.98
C GLN A 164 -5.94 -8.08 -22.19
N ARG A 165 -6.41 -8.11 -20.93
CA ARG A 165 -6.54 -6.93 -20.06
C ARG A 165 -5.55 -6.91 -18.91
N PHE A 166 -5.14 -8.09 -18.45
CA PHE A 166 -4.38 -8.25 -17.22
C PHE A 166 -3.15 -9.12 -17.42
N THR A 167 -2.11 -8.83 -16.63
CA THR A 167 -0.91 -9.65 -16.54
C THR A 167 -0.42 -9.71 -15.10
N THR A 168 0.20 -10.83 -14.73
CA THR A 168 0.96 -10.98 -13.48
C THR A 168 2.48 -11.03 -13.73
N GLN A 169 2.91 -10.83 -14.97
CA GLN A 169 4.33 -10.76 -15.31
C GLN A 169 4.91 -9.40 -14.90
N SER A 170 5.96 -9.44 -14.07
CA SER A 170 6.55 -8.24 -13.49
C SER A 170 7.39 -7.42 -14.48
N ALA A 171 7.97 -8.07 -15.50
CA ALA A 171 8.81 -7.42 -16.51
C ALA A 171 8.00 -6.38 -17.30
N LEU A 172 8.52 -5.16 -17.39
CA LEU A 172 7.87 -4.04 -18.09
C LEU A 172 7.57 -4.38 -19.56
N ALA A 173 8.51 -5.07 -20.22
CA ALA A 173 8.37 -5.54 -21.60
C ALA A 173 7.23 -6.56 -21.80
N GLY A 174 6.78 -7.25 -20.75
CA GLY A 174 5.67 -8.23 -20.83
C GLY A 174 4.30 -7.65 -20.49
N ARG A 175 4.21 -6.32 -20.26
CA ARG A 175 2.95 -5.69 -19.90
C ARG A 175 2.05 -5.41 -21.09
N ASP A 176 2.59 -5.23 -22.29
CA ASP A 176 1.85 -5.21 -23.57
C ASP A 176 0.51 -4.44 -23.57
N GLY A 177 0.47 -3.22 -22.99
CA GLY A 177 -0.76 -2.42 -22.93
C GLY A 177 -1.82 -2.93 -21.93
N ARG A 178 -1.44 -3.80 -20.99
CA ARG A 178 -2.32 -4.40 -19.96
C ARG A 178 -2.10 -3.77 -18.59
N ILE A 179 -3.03 -4.06 -17.68
CA ILE A 179 -2.86 -3.75 -16.25
C ILE A 179 -2.05 -4.86 -15.59
N PHE A 180 -0.92 -4.50 -14.99
CA PHE A 180 -0.14 -5.41 -14.17
C PHE A 180 -0.78 -5.53 -12.78
N LEU A 181 -1.13 -6.76 -12.40
CA LEU A 181 -1.70 -7.10 -11.10
C LEU A 181 -0.57 -7.53 -10.16
N ASP A 182 0.01 -6.57 -9.45
CA ASP A 182 1.17 -6.77 -8.59
C ASP A 182 0.77 -7.30 -7.20
N PHE A 183 1.04 -8.58 -6.98
CA PHE A 183 0.93 -9.23 -5.66
C PHE A 183 2.27 -9.35 -4.91
N GLN A 184 3.39 -8.85 -5.46
CA GLN A 184 4.73 -8.96 -4.87
C GLN A 184 4.89 -8.10 -3.61
N ARG A 185 3.95 -7.17 -3.37
CA ARG A 185 3.83 -6.42 -2.11
C ARG A 185 3.59 -7.30 -0.88
N ASN A 186 3.29 -8.58 -1.08
CA ASN A 186 2.95 -9.55 -0.05
C ASN A 186 4.10 -10.50 0.33
N ALA A 187 5.34 -10.19 -0.04
CA ALA A 187 6.53 -10.88 0.43
C ALA A 187 7.07 -10.28 1.74
N ARG A 188 7.80 -11.08 2.52
CA ARG A 188 8.49 -10.58 3.73
C ARG A 188 9.47 -9.47 3.34
N GLY A 189 9.35 -8.32 3.98
CA GLY A 189 10.21 -7.15 3.72
C GLY A 189 9.76 -6.28 2.55
N ALA A 190 8.73 -6.69 1.81
CA ALA A 190 8.04 -5.83 0.89
C ALA A 190 7.21 -4.78 1.64
N SER A 191 6.99 -3.65 0.98
CA SER A 191 6.22 -2.53 1.51
C SER A 191 5.38 -1.90 0.41
N ALA A 192 4.31 -1.24 0.82
CA ALA A 192 3.43 -0.49 -0.05
C ALA A 192 3.15 0.88 0.58
N VAL A 193 3.01 1.92 -0.26
CA VAL A 193 2.79 3.29 0.20
C VAL A 193 1.57 3.38 1.12
N ALA A 194 1.75 4.03 2.27
CA ALA A 194 0.69 4.17 3.28
C ALA A 194 -0.48 5.00 2.73
N PRO A 195 -1.72 4.76 3.18
CA PRO A 195 -2.76 5.77 3.04
C PRO A 195 -2.30 7.08 3.68
N TRP A 196 -2.67 8.22 3.10
CA TRP A 196 -2.25 9.56 3.51
C TRP A 196 -0.74 9.85 3.38
N SER A 197 0.06 8.97 2.78
CA SER A 197 1.44 9.32 2.41
C SER A 197 1.45 10.17 1.14
N PRO A 198 2.27 11.23 1.07
CA PRO A 198 2.57 11.88 -0.19
C PRO A 198 3.41 10.98 -1.10
N ARG A 199 3.49 11.38 -2.37
CA ARG A 199 4.37 10.82 -3.40
C ARG A 199 5.36 11.86 -3.88
N ALA A 200 6.61 11.47 -4.06
CA ALA A 200 7.68 12.33 -4.57
C ALA A 200 7.58 12.50 -6.09
N ARG A 201 6.50 13.16 -6.52
CA ARG A 201 6.12 13.42 -7.91
C ARG A 201 5.65 14.87 -8.08
N PRO A 202 5.73 15.45 -9.29
CA PRO A 202 5.14 16.75 -9.58
C PRO A 202 3.68 16.83 -9.12
N GLY A 203 3.30 17.94 -8.51
CA GLY A 203 1.96 18.14 -7.92
C GLY A 203 1.77 17.55 -6.52
N ALA A 204 2.77 16.87 -5.97
CA ALA A 204 2.72 16.23 -4.65
C ALA A 204 1.43 15.42 -4.40
N PRO A 205 1.12 14.44 -5.27
CA PRO A 205 -0.08 13.64 -5.14
C PRO A 205 -0.01 12.75 -3.90
N MET A 206 -1.18 12.34 -3.41
CA MET A 206 -1.35 11.57 -2.18
C MET A 206 -1.87 10.17 -2.50
N ALA A 207 -1.41 9.18 -1.73
CA ALA A 207 -2.05 7.87 -1.68
C ALA A 207 -3.33 8.00 -0.84
N MET A 208 -4.46 8.30 -1.48
CA MET A 208 -5.68 8.73 -0.81
C MET A 208 -6.66 7.58 -0.59
N PRO A 209 -7.05 7.26 0.65
CA PRO A 209 -8.18 6.37 0.94
C PRO A 209 -9.45 6.81 0.24
N LEU A 210 -10.21 5.84 -0.27
CA LEU A 210 -11.46 6.05 -0.97
C LEU A 210 -12.53 5.13 -0.38
N ASP A 211 -13.77 5.62 -0.34
CA ASP A 211 -14.93 4.77 -0.15
C ASP A 211 -15.21 4.05 -1.47
N TRP A 212 -15.76 2.83 -1.43
CA TRP A 212 -16.09 2.10 -2.65
C TRP A 212 -17.11 2.85 -3.53
N ALA A 213 -17.96 3.70 -2.96
CA ALA A 213 -18.86 4.58 -3.69
C ALA A 213 -18.13 5.67 -4.51
N GLU A 214 -16.86 5.95 -4.22
CA GLU A 214 -16.02 6.88 -4.97
C GLU A 214 -15.22 6.19 -6.09
N VAL A 215 -15.14 4.86 -6.08
CA VAL A 215 -14.38 4.07 -7.05
C VAL A 215 -15.27 3.77 -8.27
N THR A 216 -15.62 4.85 -8.97
CA THR A 216 -16.51 4.82 -10.15
C THR A 216 -15.84 5.47 -11.36
N GLU A 217 -16.46 5.35 -12.53
CA GLU A 217 -16.03 6.05 -13.75
C GLU A 217 -15.89 7.56 -13.49
N GLY A 218 -14.85 8.18 -14.06
CA GLY A 218 -14.51 9.59 -13.85
C GLY A 218 -13.72 9.88 -12.56
N LEU A 219 -13.29 8.85 -11.82
CA LEU A 219 -12.35 9.02 -10.71
C LEU A 219 -10.99 9.54 -11.24
N ASP A 220 -10.66 10.80 -10.96
CA ASP A 220 -9.33 11.36 -11.27
C ASP A 220 -8.43 11.34 -10.01
N PRO A 221 -7.35 10.53 -9.98
CA PRO A 221 -6.44 10.45 -8.84
C PRO A 221 -5.59 11.72 -8.66
N ARG A 222 -5.44 12.56 -9.69
CA ARG A 222 -4.62 13.79 -9.64
C ARG A 222 -5.24 14.87 -8.76
N ARG A 223 -6.54 14.75 -8.45
CA ARG A 223 -7.25 15.65 -7.55
C ARG A 223 -6.79 15.54 -6.10
N PHE A 224 -6.14 14.43 -5.73
CA PHE A 224 -5.65 14.19 -4.37
C PHE A 224 -4.19 14.58 -4.24
N THR A 225 -3.92 15.73 -3.60
CA THR A 225 -2.58 16.29 -3.39
C THR A 225 -2.41 16.68 -1.93
N ILE A 226 -1.17 17.00 -1.51
CA ILE A 226 -0.93 17.57 -0.17
C ILE A 226 -1.81 18.80 0.08
N ALA A 227 -2.08 19.61 -0.96
CA ALA A 227 -2.88 20.82 -0.83
C ALA A 227 -4.38 20.53 -0.66
N THR A 228 -4.91 19.48 -1.29
CA THR A 228 -6.35 19.15 -1.25
C THR A 228 -6.70 18.13 -0.16
N ALA A 229 -5.73 17.36 0.32
CA ALA A 229 -5.93 16.34 1.35
C ALA A 229 -6.54 16.86 2.67
N PRO A 230 -6.18 18.06 3.20
CA PRO A 230 -6.75 18.55 4.45
C PRO A 230 -8.29 18.64 4.45
N ALA A 231 -8.91 19.03 3.32
CA ALA A 231 -10.36 19.13 3.22
C ALA A 231 -11.07 17.77 3.42
N ARG A 232 -10.40 16.65 3.11
CA ARG A 232 -10.94 15.31 3.35
C ARG A 232 -10.91 14.89 4.82
N LEU A 233 -10.21 15.62 5.68
CA LEU A 233 -10.23 15.34 7.12
C LEU A 233 -11.58 15.67 7.76
N GLU A 234 -12.32 16.60 7.15
CA GLU A 234 -13.66 17.04 7.55
C GLU A 234 -14.76 16.03 7.18
N THR A 235 -14.45 15.01 6.38
CA THR A 235 -15.37 13.94 6.00
C THR A 235 -15.12 12.67 6.83
N PRO A 236 -16.12 11.76 6.97
CA PRO A 236 -15.91 10.46 7.61
C PRO A 236 -14.73 9.68 7.03
N ASP A 237 -14.11 8.79 7.82
CA ASP A 237 -13.03 7.93 7.30
C ASP A 237 -13.57 6.90 6.31
N PRO A 238 -13.10 6.87 5.06
CA PRO A 238 -13.44 5.77 4.17
C PRO A 238 -12.91 4.41 4.65
N TRP A 239 -11.90 4.41 5.53
CA TRP A 239 -11.28 3.21 6.09
C TRP A 239 -11.66 2.99 7.56
N ALA A 240 -12.69 3.66 8.07
CA ALA A 240 -13.26 3.32 9.37
C ALA A 240 -13.72 1.86 9.37
N GLY A 241 -13.50 1.14 10.47
CA GLY A 241 -13.86 -0.28 10.57
C GLY A 241 -12.85 -1.26 9.96
N MET A 242 -11.71 -0.79 9.44
CA MET A 242 -10.73 -1.66 8.79
C MET A 242 -10.15 -2.74 9.73
N GLU A 243 -9.87 -2.41 10.99
CA GLU A 243 -9.32 -3.40 11.92
C GLU A 243 -10.39 -4.45 12.32
N GLU A 244 -11.64 -4.03 12.48
CA GLU A 244 -12.79 -4.87 12.81
C GLU A 244 -13.19 -5.81 11.66
N ALA A 245 -12.93 -5.38 10.42
CA ALA A 245 -13.16 -6.15 9.21
C ALA A 245 -12.11 -7.24 8.98
N ALA A 246 -11.05 -7.31 9.78
CA ALA A 246 -9.99 -8.30 9.63
C ALA A 246 -10.54 -9.73 9.75
N ARG A 247 -10.15 -10.59 8.80
CA ARG A 247 -10.52 -12.02 8.78
C ARG A 247 -9.29 -12.89 8.53
N PRO A 248 -9.25 -14.15 9.01
CA PRO A 248 -8.18 -15.08 8.65
C PRO A 248 -8.15 -15.31 7.14
N LEU A 249 -6.97 -15.62 6.58
CA LEU A 249 -6.89 -16.05 5.18
C LEU A 249 -7.73 -17.31 4.96
N PRO A 250 -8.39 -17.44 3.79
CA PRO A 250 -9.18 -18.62 3.48
C PRO A 250 -8.30 -19.88 3.40
N PRO A 251 -8.85 -21.06 3.69
CA PRO A 251 -8.16 -22.33 3.48
C PRO A 251 -7.86 -22.55 1.99
N ALA A 252 -6.87 -23.39 1.69
CA ALA A 252 -6.44 -23.63 0.31
C ALA A 252 -7.54 -24.20 -0.59
N SER A 253 -8.50 -24.91 0.00
CA SER A 253 -9.67 -25.47 -0.70
C SER A 253 -10.61 -24.41 -1.28
N LYS A 254 -10.60 -23.17 -0.78
CA LYS A 254 -11.41 -22.06 -1.29
C LYS A 254 -10.73 -21.26 -2.42
N LEU A 255 -9.50 -21.62 -2.80
CA LEU A 255 -8.76 -20.98 -3.89
C LEU A 255 -8.80 -21.81 -5.19
N ARG A 256 -9.66 -22.82 -5.26
CA ARG A 256 -9.82 -23.72 -6.40
C ARG A 256 -11.19 -23.57 -7.01
#